data_AF-A0A926CHI4-F1
#
_entry.id   AF-A0A926CHI4-F1
#
_cell.length_a   1.000
_cell.length_b   1.000
_cell.length_c   1.000
_cell.angle_alpha   90.00
_cell.angle_beta   90.00
_cell.angle_gamma   90.00
#
_symmetry.space_group_name_H-M   'P 1'
#
loop_
_entity.id
_entity.type
_entity.pdbx_description
1 polymer ?
#
loop_
_entity_poly.entity_id
_entity_poly.type
_entity_poly.pdbx_seq_one_letter_code
_entity_poly.pdbx_strand_id
1 'polypeptide(L)' 'HQAPTDGGDYRDFHFFIAFHPPLRRPDTLKYLAGPEIGGGNFLADTAPEAKAAELRAVSATHYRTPEL' A
#
# COMPACT_ATOMS: atom_id res chain seq x y z
N HIS A 1 -5.12 7.76 7.09
CA HIS A 1 -6.21 8.67 6.74
C HIS A 1 -7.20 8.71 7.89
N GLN A 2 -7.42 9.90 8.41
CA GLN A 2 -8.26 10.18 9.58
C GLN A 2 -9.27 11.27 9.21
N ALA A 3 -10.34 11.38 10.01
CA ALA A 3 -11.27 12.49 9.91
C ALA A 3 -10.55 13.83 10.23
N PRO A 4 -11.00 14.96 9.66
CA PRO A 4 -10.54 16.28 10.07
C PRO A 4 -10.73 16.51 11.58
N THR A 5 -9.88 17.35 12.18
CA THR A 5 -9.81 17.56 13.64
C THR A 5 -10.40 18.90 14.09
N ASP A 6 -11.27 19.51 13.29
CA ASP A 6 -11.84 20.84 13.50
C ASP A 6 -13.19 20.84 14.24
N GLY A 7 -13.67 19.67 14.68
CA GLY A 7 -14.92 19.52 15.43
C GLY A 7 -16.18 19.45 14.57
N GLY A 8 -16.07 19.35 13.25
CA GLY A 8 -17.20 19.08 12.36
C GLY A 8 -17.81 17.67 12.52
N ASP A 9 -18.98 17.45 11.92
CA ASP A 9 -19.61 16.13 11.82
C ASP A 9 -19.00 15.35 10.64
N TYR A 10 -18.24 14.30 10.97
CA TYR A 10 -17.59 13.40 10.00
C TYR A 10 -17.94 11.94 10.26
N ARG A 11 -19.19 11.65 10.59
CA ARG A 11 -19.65 10.26 10.87
C ARG A 11 -19.42 9.27 9.72
N ASP A 12 -19.30 9.76 8.49
CA ASP A 12 -19.03 8.91 7.31
C ASP A 12 -17.53 8.61 7.12
N PHE A 13 -16.63 9.24 7.90
CA PHE A 13 -15.20 8.96 7.84
C PHE A 13 -14.86 7.69 8.63
N HIS A 14 -14.22 6.74 7.95
CA HIS A 14 -13.61 5.58 8.58
C HIS A 14 -12.10 5.75 8.60
N PHE A 15 -11.49 5.68 9.78
CA PHE A 15 -10.04 5.69 9.90
C PHE A 15 -9.41 4.45 9.23
N PHE A 16 -8.36 4.67 8.46
CA PHE A 16 -7.54 3.58 7.91
C PHE A 16 -6.09 4.01 7.74
N ILE A 17 -5.19 3.03 7.67
CA ILE A 17 -3.78 3.22 7.33
C ILE A 17 -3.55 2.59 5.96
N ALA A 18 -2.92 3.33 5.05
CA ALA A 18 -2.59 2.85 3.72
C ALA A 18 -1.07 2.76 3.55
N PHE A 19 -0.59 1.58 3.17
CA PHE A 19 0.82 1.32 2.87
C PHE A 19 1.02 1.30 1.35
N HIS A 20 1.94 2.12 0.84
CA HIS A 20 2.28 2.21 -0.58
C HIS A 20 3.78 1.92 -0.77
N PRO A 21 4.21 0.65 -0.58
CA PRO A 21 5.62 0.30 -0.72
C PRO A 21 6.11 0.61 -2.15
N PRO A 22 7.31 1.18 -2.33
CA PRO A 22 7.77 1.66 -3.63
C PRO A 22 8.33 0.55 -4.53
N LEU A 23 8.38 -0.70 -4.07
CA LEU A 23 8.95 -1.81 -4.84
C LEU A 23 7.88 -2.43 -5.75
N ARG A 24 8.20 -2.56 -7.04
CA ARG A 24 7.39 -3.30 -8.01
C ARG A 24 7.68 -4.81 -7.95
N ARG A 25 8.96 -5.15 -7.77
CA ARG A 25 9.55 -6.49 -7.69
C ARG A 25 10.81 -6.40 -6.80
N PRO A 26 11.44 -7.52 -6.39
CA PRO A 26 12.76 -7.46 -5.77
C PRO A 26 13.70 -6.54 -6.57
N ASP A 27 14.35 -5.63 -5.86
CA ASP A 27 15.33 -4.67 -6.38
C ASP A 27 14.84 -3.71 -7.49
N THR A 28 13.52 -3.62 -7.71
CA THR A 28 12.94 -2.76 -8.76
C THR A 28 11.96 -1.75 -8.16
N LEU A 29 12.29 -0.46 -8.27
CA LEU A 29 11.40 0.63 -7.83
C LEU A 29 10.29 0.93 -8.85
N LYS A 30 9.09 1.23 -8.35
CA LYS A 30 8.00 1.85 -9.10
C LYS A 30 8.12 3.37 -8.95
N TYR A 31 8.36 4.04 -10.07
CA TYR A 31 8.27 5.50 -10.16
C TYR A 31 6.86 5.89 -10.61
N LEU A 32 6.26 6.88 -9.92
CA LEU A 32 5.06 7.57 -10.38
C LEU A 32 5.53 8.68 -11.33
N ALA A 33 5.10 8.63 -12.59
CA ALA A 33 5.63 9.50 -13.63
C ALA A 33 4.49 10.23 -14.35
N GLY A 34 4.63 10.48 -15.66
CA GLY A 34 3.67 11.24 -16.46
C GLY A 34 2.21 10.79 -16.31
N PRO A 35 1.88 9.48 -16.45
CA PRO A 35 0.50 9.01 -16.31
C PRO A 35 -0.10 9.29 -14.92
N GLU A 36 0.68 9.05 -13.86
CA GLU A 36 0.23 9.21 -12.49
C GLU A 36 0.16 10.68 -12.06
N ILE A 37 1.26 11.43 -12.21
CA ILE A 37 1.39 12.80 -11.70
C ILE A 37 0.73 13.81 -12.63
N GLY A 38 0.94 13.67 -13.94
CA GLY A 38 0.40 14.60 -14.94
C GLY A 38 -1.02 14.23 -15.38
N GLY A 39 -1.32 12.92 -15.43
CA GLY A 39 -2.60 12.41 -15.91
C GLY A 39 -3.57 11.98 -14.81
N GLY A 40 -3.16 11.88 -13.55
CA GLY A 40 -4.01 11.38 -12.46
C GLY A 40 -4.39 9.89 -12.57
N ASN A 41 -3.75 9.13 -13.46
CA ASN A 41 -4.06 7.72 -13.72
C ASN A 41 -3.06 6.81 -13.01
N PHE A 42 -3.54 5.85 -12.21
CA PHE A 42 -2.68 4.88 -11.53
C PHE A 42 -2.64 3.56 -12.29
N LEU A 43 -1.42 3.13 -12.65
CA LEU A 43 -1.19 1.92 -13.44
C LEU A 43 -0.41 0.88 -12.63
N ALA A 44 -1.04 -0.28 -12.45
CA ALA A 44 -0.43 -1.48 -11.89
C ALA A 44 -0.44 -2.60 -12.95
N ASP A 45 0.69 -3.27 -13.13
CA ASP A 45 0.86 -4.44 -14.00
C ASP A 45 0.50 -5.76 -13.29
N THR A 46 -0.19 -5.67 -12.14
CA THR A 46 -0.49 -6.80 -11.27
C THR A 46 -1.93 -6.73 -10.79
N ALA A 47 -2.55 -7.90 -10.61
CA ALA A 47 -3.88 -8.01 -10.03
C ALA A 47 -3.78 -7.90 -8.49
N PRO A 48 -4.60 -7.05 -7.83
CA PRO A 48 -4.64 -6.95 -6.37
C PRO A 48 -4.82 -8.30 -5.68
N GLU A 49 -5.64 -9.18 -6.25
CA GLU A 49 -5.95 -10.51 -5.71
C GLU A 49 -4.71 -11.40 -5.67
N ALA A 50 -3.91 -11.37 -6.76
CA ALA A 50 -2.67 -12.12 -6.86
C ALA A 50 -1.64 -11.61 -5.85
N LYS A 51 -1.49 -10.29 -5.70
CA LYS A 51 -0.57 -9.70 -4.71
C LYS A 51 -0.99 -9.93 -3.27
N ALA A 52 -2.29 -9.91 -2.99
CA ALA A 52 -2.80 -10.27 -1.68
C ALA A 52 -2.53 -11.75 -1.35
N ALA A 53 -2.65 -12.65 -2.33
CA ALA A 53 -2.30 -14.06 -2.15
C ALA A 53 -0.79 -14.27 -1.89
N GLU A 54 0.09 -13.58 -2.63
CA GLU A 54 1.54 -13.60 -2.39
C GLU A 54 1.89 -13.14 -0.98
N LEU A 55 1.30 -12.02 -0.52
CA LEU A 55 1.56 -11.48 0.83
C LEU A 55 1.03 -12.39 1.96
N ARG A 56 -0.05 -13.15 1.73
CA ARG A 56 -0.53 -14.13 2.72
C ARG A 56 0.30 -15.40 2.77
N ALA A 57 1.04 -15.72 1.70
CA ALA A 57 1.83 -16.94 1.63
C ALA A 57 3.19 -16.83 2.34
N VAL A 58 3.65 -15.61 2.67
CA VAL A 58 4.92 -15.42 3.40
C VAL A 58 4.76 -15.61 4.91
N SER A 59 5.87 -15.88 5.60
CA SER A 59 5.90 -16.04 7.06
C SER A 59 5.48 -14.75 7.77
N ALA A 60 4.68 -14.89 8.83
CA ALA A 60 4.40 -13.79 9.76
C ALA A 60 5.60 -13.46 10.66
N THR A 61 6.58 -14.37 10.77
CA THR A 61 7.83 -14.14 11.51
C THR A 61 8.82 -13.43 10.61
N HIS A 62 9.32 -12.28 11.06
CA HIS A 62 10.33 -11.52 10.34
C HIS A 62 11.62 -12.35 10.15
N TYR A 63 12.21 -12.32 8.95
CA TYR A 63 13.33 -13.19 8.58
C TYR A 63 14.63 -13.00 9.39
N ARG A 64 14.74 -11.89 10.15
CA ARG A 64 15.87 -11.63 11.07
C ARG A 64 15.56 -11.99 12.53
N THR A 65 14.37 -12.48 12.83
CA THR A 65 14.04 -12.93 14.18
C THR A 65 14.93 -14.13 14.52
N PRO A 66 15.71 -14.09 15.61
CA PRO A 66 16.54 -15.22 16.03
C PRO A 66 15.66 -16.44 16.36
N GLU A 67 16.13 -17.64 16.03
CA GLU A 67 15.57 -18.87 16.61
C GLU A 67 15.89 -18.87 18.11
N LEU A 68 14.88 -19.14 18.94
CA LEU A 68 15.02 -19.21 20.41
C LEU A 68 15.82 -20.44 20.83
#